data_AF-I4B559-F1
#
_entry.id   AF-I4B559-F1
#
_cell.length_a   1.000
_cell.length_b   1.000
_cell.length_c   1.000
_cell.angle_alpha   90.00
_cell.angle_beta   90.00
_cell.angle_gamma   90.00
#
_symmetry.space_group_name_H-M   'P 1'
#
loop_
_entity.id
_entity.type
_entity.pdbx_description
1 polymer ?
#
loop_
_entity_poly.entity_id
_entity_poly.type
_entity_poly.pdbx_seq_one_letter_code
_entity_poly.pdbx_strand_id
1 'polypeptide(L)'
;MKIHITIEPGKYTGRTILWLKNHRKTTTFFLALIGAVAIWAAPITKPFTFTNGGVVSATEMNQNFDALYTGMSQRLGSYCGASTATNGNIGSYAAAKTLCQTACSDTNAHMCTVHEILIELQSGTDLGTTKWISVGFNGATYFDCNRWTTSTAGPVGPAVLNTGFVSNACSSSIPVACCR
;
A
#
# COMPACT_ATOMS: atom_id res chain seq x y z
N MET A 1 -35.22 11.17 -7.15
CA MET A 1 -33.96 11.57 -7.82
C MET A 1 -33.39 10.33 -8.51
N LYS A 2 -33.28 10.30 -9.84
CA LYS A 2 -32.72 9.18 -10.61
C LYS A 2 -31.32 9.59 -11.08
N ILE A 3 -30.30 8.82 -10.70
CA ILE A 3 -28.93 9.01 -11.18
C ILE A 3 -28.68 7.96 -12.27
N HIS A 4 -28.35 8.41 -13.48
CA HIS A 4 -27.93 7.54 -14.58
C HIS A 4 -26.40 7.53 -14.63
N ILE A 5 -25.79 6.34 -14.54
CA ILE A 5 -24.35 6.14 -14.71
C ILE A 5 -24.15 5.22 -15.92
N THR A 6 -23.43 5.71 -16.94
CA THR A 6 -23.07 4.95 -18.14
C THR A 6 -21.60 4.59 -18.09
N ILE A 7 -21.26 3.30 -18.21
CA ILE A 7 -19.89 2.80 -18.29
C ILE A 7 -19.68 2.20 -19.68
N GLU A 8 -18.70 2.71 -20.45
CA GLU A 8 -18.32 2.20 -21.77
C GLU A 8 -17.11 1.25 -21.67
N PRO A 9 -17.28 -0.07 -21.86
CA PRO A 9 -16.15 -0.99 -21.95
C PRO A 9 -15.52 -0.95 -23.36
N GLY A 10 -14.20 -0.80 -23.47
CA GLY A 10 -13.47 -1.21 -24.70
C GLY A 10 -12.33 -0.34 -25.26
N LYS A 11 -11.87 0.73 -24.60
CA LYS A 11 -10.90 1.67 -25.24
C LYS A 11 -9.39 1.32 -25.20
N TYR A 12 -8.96 0.13 -24.75
CA TYR A 12 -7.52 -0.13 -24.49
C TYR A 12 -6.87 -1.36 -25.16
N THR A 13 -7.41 -1.91 -26.25
CA THR A 13 -6.89 -3.19 -26.79
C THR A 13 -6.06 -3.09 -28.08
N GLY A 14 -5.96 -1.92 -28.72
CA GLY A 14 -5.37 -1.82 -30.07
C GLY A 14 -3.84 -1.82 -30.16
N ARG A 15 -3.13 -1.09 -29.29
CA ARG A 15 -1.69 -0.80 -29.48
C ARG A 15 -0.73 -1.86 -28.91
N THR A 16 -1.15 -2.61 -27.90
CA THR A 16 -0.31 -3.63 -27.23
C THR A 16 -0.08 -4.87 -28.09
N ILE A 17 -1.02 -5.23 -28.96
CA ILE A 17 -0.95 -6.43 -29.81
C ILE A 17 0.11 -6.29 -30.93
N LEU A 18 0.32 -5.08 -31.46
CA LEU A 18 1.24 -4.84 -32.58
C LEU A 18 2.72 -4.89 -32.14
N TRP A 19 3.03 -4.46 -30.91
CA TRP A 19 4.37 -4.49 -30.35
C TRP A 19 4.86 -5.92 -30.06
N LEU A 20 3.98 -6.77 -29.51
CA LEU A 20 4.28 -8.18 -29.19
C LEU A 20 4.67 -9.01 -30.42
N LYS A 21 4.10 -8.69 -31.59
CA LYS A 21 4.35 -9.43 -32.83
C LYS A 21 5.77 -9.21 -33.38
N ASN A 22 6.36 -8.06 -33.11
CA ASN A 22 7.66 -7.66 -33.67
C ASN A 22 8.86 -8.09 -32.80
N HIS A 23 8.64 -8.58 -31.57
CA HIS A 23 9.70 -8.89 -30.59
C HIS A 23 9.58 -10.32 -30.05
N ARG A 24 9.32 -11.28 -30.95
CA ARG A 24 8.94 -12.67 -30.65
C ARG A 24 10.01 -13.53 -29.95
N LYS A 25 11.28 -13.10 -29.94
CA LYS A 25 12.41 -13.85 -29.32
C LYS A 25 12.84 -13.32 -27.95
N THR A 26 12.54 -12.06 -27.62
CA THR A 26 12.81 -11.45 -26.30
C THR A 26 11.59 -11.53 -25.36
N THR A 27 10.41 -11.85 -25.89
CA THR A 27 9.15 -11.94 -25.14
C THR A 27 9.03 -13.20 -24.28
N THR A 28 9.68 -14.30 -24.65
CA THR A 28 9.58 -15.56 -23.88
C THR A 28 10.28 -15.46 -22.52
N PHE A 29 11.38 -14.73 -22.43
CA PHE A 29 12.08 -14.47 -21.15
C PHE A 29 11.35 -13.44 -20.29
N PHE A 30 10.73 -12.42 -20.92
CA PHE A 30 9.95 -11.40 -20.21
C PHE A 30 8.64 -11.97 -19.62
N LEU A 31 7.99 -12.91 -20.31
CA LEU A 31 6.77 -13.58 -19.84
C LEU A 31 7.03 -14.57 -18.69
N ALA A 32 8.20 -15.22 -18.65
CA ALA A 32 8.60 -16.07 -17.54
C ALA A 32 8.89 -15.28 -16.25
N LEU A 33 9.38 -14.04 -16.37
CA LEU A 33 9.66 -13.17 -15.21
C LEU A 33 8.40 -12.45 -14.68
N ILE A 34 7.41 -12.17 -15.53
CA ILE A 34 6.13 -11.56 -15.11
C ILE A 34 5.20 -12.59 -14.44
N GLY A 35 5.42 -13.89 -14.66
CA GLY A 35 4.60 -14.97 -14.09
C GLY A 35 4.62 -15.08 -12.55
N ALA A 36 5.57 -14.40 -11.87
CA ALA A 36 5.72 -14.49 -10.42
C ALA A 36 5.24 -13.24 -9.64
N VAL A 37 4.69 -12.22 -10.30
CA VAL A 37 4.19 -11.00 -9.63
C VAL A 37 2.77 -10.65 -10.07
N ALA A 38 1.88 -11.64 -10.07
CA ALA A 38 0.46 -11.35 -9.95
C ALA A 38 0.13 -11.39 -8.44
N ILE A 39 0.33 -10.26 -7.76
CA ILE A 39 -0.29 -10.02 -6.46
C ILE A 39 -1.79 -9.88 -6.75
N TRP A 40 -2.51 -11.00 -6.80
CA TRP A 40 -3.95 -11.00 -6.97
C TRP A 40 -4.55 -10.43 -5.69
N ALA A 41 -4.77 -9.11 -5.64
CA ALA A 41 -5.72 -8.56 -4.70
C ALA A 41 -7.07 -9.16 -5.06
N ALA A 42 -7.54 -10.12 -4.25
CA ALA A 42 -8.80 -10.83 -4.49
C ALA A 42 -9.89 -9.80 -4.81
N PRO A 43 -10.64 -9.97 -5.93
CA PRO A 43 -11.67 -9.00 -6.30
C PRO A 43 -12.67 -8.86 -5.15
N ILE A 44 -13.07 -7.62 -4.86
CA ILE A 44 -14.09 -7.38 -3.86
C ILE A 44 -15.39 -8.01 -4.36
N THR A 45 -15.90 -8.98 -3.61
CA THR A 45 -17.16 -9.66 -3.94
C THR A 45 -18.30 -8.64 -3.90
N LYS A 46 -19.14 -8.64 -4.94
CA LYS A 46 -20.38 -7.86 -4.97
C LYS A 46 -21.55 -8.79 -4.62
N PRO A 47 -22.18 -8.65 -3.44
CA PRO A 47 -23.31 -9.49 -3.07
C PRO A 47 -24.48 -9.44 -4.06
N PHE A 48 -24.75 -8.27 -4.65
CA PHE A 48 -25.87 -8.06 -5.57
C PHE A 48 -25.43 -7.43 -6.89
N THR A 49 -26.03 -7.87 -8.00
CA THR A 49 -25.90 -7.25 -9.32
C THR A 49 -27.21 -6.62 -9.74
N PHE A 50 -27.17 -5.37 -10.20
CA PHE A 50 -28.36 -4.64 -10.65
C PHE A 50 -28.45 -4.65 -12.17
N THR A 51 -29.66 -4.82 -12.70
CA THR A 51 -29.97 -4.72 -14.14
C THR A 51 -30.65 -3.40 -14.44
N ASN A 52 -30.49 -2.91 -15.68
CA ASN A 52 -31.19 -1.71 -16.13
C ASN A 52 -32.71 -1.89 -16.02
N GLY A 53 -33.40 -0.89 -15.49
CA GLY A 53 -34.85 -0.90 -15.25
C GLY A 53 -35.30 -1.70 -14.03
N GLY A 54 -34.40 -2.38 -13.31
CA GLY A 54 -34.72 -3.09 -12.08
C GLY A 54 -35.04 -2.16 -10.90
N VAL A 55 -35.90 -2.60 -9.99
CA VAL A 55 -36.09 -1.96 -8.68
C VAL A 55 -35.05 -2.52 -7.72
N VAL A 56 -34.28 -1.64 -7.09
CA VAL A 56 -33.23 -2.01 -6.12
C VAL A 56 -33.73 -1.66 -4.71
N SER A 57 -33.65 -2.60 -3.78
CA SER A 57 -33.93 -2.28 -2.38
C SER A 57 -32.77 -1.51 -1.75
N ALA A 58 -33.08 -0.63 -0.79
CA ALA A 58 -32.05 0.08 -0.04
C ALA A 58 -31.10 -0.88 0.69
N THR A 59 -31.63 -2.01 1.16
CA THR A 59 -30.85 -3.06 1.84
C THR A 59 -29.78 -3.67 0.92
N GLU A 60 -30.14 -4.07 -0.31
CA GLU A 60 -29.18 -4.65 -1.27
C GLU A 60 -28.09 -3.65 -1.67
N MET A 61 -28.45 -2.38 -1.81
CA MET A 61 -27.50 -1.32 -2.11
C MET A 61 -26.51 -1.11 -0.96
N ASN A 62 -27.01 -1.04 0.28
CA ASN A 62 -26.17 -0.91 1.47
C ASN A 62 -25.22 -2.11 1.62
N GLN A 63 -25.71 -3.33 1.39
CA GLN A 63 -24.87 -4.53 1.45
C GLN A 63 -23.73 -4.53 0.41
N ASN A 64 -23.96 -3.98 -0.79
CA ASN A 64 -22.89 -3.78 -1.77
C ASN A 64 -21.86 -2.73 -1.30
N PHE A 65 -22.31 -1.64 -0.67
CA PHE A 65 -21.41 -0.63 -0.10
C PHE A 65 -20.62 -1.17 1.09
N ASP A 66 -21.24 -1.95 1.96
CA ASP A 66 -20.58 -2.58 3.10
C ASP A 66 -19.51 -3.59 2.65
N ALA A 67 -19.81 -4.37 1.60
CA ALA A 67 -18.84 -5.26 0.99
C ALA A 67 -17.66 -4.49 0.36
N LEU A 68 -17.94 -3.37 -0.30
CA LEU A 68 -16.91 -2.48 -0.84
C LEU A 68 -16.04 -1.87 0.25
N TYR A 69 -16.67 -1.32 1.29
CA TYR A 69 -15.98 -0.73 2.42
C TYR A 69 -15.09 -1.77 3.12
N THR A 70 -15.65 -2.93 3.46
CA THR A 70 -14.91 -4.03 4.09
C THR A 70 -13.74 -4.50 3.22
N GLY A 71 -13.98 -4.71 1.92
CA GLY A 71 -12.93 -5.14 1.00
C GLY A 71 -11.83 -4.10 0.80
N MET A 72 -12.16 -2.81 0.84
CA MET A 72 -11.17 -1.72 0.78
C MET A 72 -10.38 -1.60 2.09
N SER A 73 -11.05 -1.66 3.23
CA SER A 73 -10.40 -1.61 4.55
C SER A 73 -9.48 -2.81 4.76
N GLN A 74 -9.80 -3.98 4.21
CA GLN A 74 -8.89 -5.15 4.21
C GLN A 74 -7.67 -5.01 3.30
N ARG A 75 -7.71 -4.09 2.33
CA ARG A 75 -6.59 -3.84 1.40
C ARG A 75 -5.64 -2.76 1.90
N LEU A 76 -6.07 -2.00 2.91
CA LEU A 76 -5.26 -1.00 3.58
C LEU A 76 -4.69 -1.67 4.81
N GLY A 77 -3.36 -1.71 4.92
CA GLY A 77 -2.73 -2.41 6.02
C GLY A 77 -3.14 -1.79 7.36
N SER A 78 -3.43 -2.64 8.34
CA SER A 78 -3.73 -2.21 9.72
C SER A 78 -2.45 -2.18 10.55
N TYR A 79 -2.29 -1.16 11.39
CA TYR A 79 -1.14 -1.06 12.29
C TYR A 79 -1.13 -2.26 13.24
N CYS A 80 -0.03 -3.02 13.20
CA CYS A 80 0.12 -4.27 13.96
C CYS A 80 1.23 -4.18 15.01
N GLY A 81 2.02 -3.11 15.01
CA GLY A 81 3.06 -2.87 16.01
C GLY A 81 4.23 -2.11 15.44
N ALA A 82 5.37 -2.22 16.12
CA ALA A 82 6.60 -1.55 15.73
C ALA A 82 7.80 -2.49 15.87
N SER A 83 8.80 -2.30 15.02
CA SER A 83 10.08 -3.01 15.15
C SER A 83 10.85 -2.55 16.40
N THR A 84 11.98 -3.21 16.67
CA THR A 84 13.01 -2.64 17.54
C THR A 84 13.54 -1.33 16.95
N ALA A 85 14.02 -0.43 17.82
CA ALA A 85 14.56 0.86 17.40
C ALA A 85 15.82 0.67 16.52
N THR A 86 15.88 1.42 15.42
CA THR A 86 17.00 1.44 14.48
C THR A 86 17.25 2.87 14.02
N ASN A 87 18.45 3.14 13.52
CA ASN A 87 18.69 4.36 12.76
C ASN A 87 18.16 4.22 11.32
N GLY A 88 18.27 5.28 10.54
CA GLY A 88 17.85 5.33 9.13
C GLY A 88 18.60 4.37 8.20
N ASN A 89 19.66 3.71 8.66
CA ASN A 89 20.32 2.62 7.93
C ASN A 89 19.66 1.27 8.25
N ILE A 90 18.39 1.13 7.85
CA ILE A 90 17.61 -0.11 8.01
C ILE A 90 18.14 -1.22 7.07
N GLY A 91 18.87 -0.85 6.03
CA GLY A 91 19.48 -1.72 5.02
C GLY A 91 18.73 -1.72 3.69
N SER A 92 17.41 -1.54 3.70
CA SER A 92 16.52 -1.29 2.55
C SER A 92 15.05 -1.37 2.97
N TYR A 93 14.12 -1.11 2.04
CA TYR A 93 12.71 -1.45 2.20
C TYR A 93 12.46 -2.96 2.41
N ALA A 94 13.28 -3.84 1.81
CA ALA A 94 13.16 -5.29 2.01
C ALA A 94 13.59 -5.71 3.43
N ALA A 95 14.63 -5.06 3.96
CA ALA A 95 15.04 -5.25 5.35
C ALA A 95 13.98 -4.71 6.32
N ALA A 96 13.41 -3.54 6.04
CA ALA A 96 12.29 -2.99 6.80
C ALA A 96 11.06 -3.93 6.80
N LYS A 97 10.75 -4.56 5.66
CA LYS A 97 9.71 -5.60 5.59
C LYS A 97 10.02 -6.77 6.53
N THR A 98 11.25 -7.27 6.55
CA THR A 98 11.65 -8.38 7.43
C THR A 98 11.49 -8.04 8.91
N LEU A 99 11.84 -6.80 9.29
CA LEU A 99 11.61 -6.30 10.65
C LEU A 99 10.12 -6.30 11.01
N CYS A 100 9.26 -5.85 10.09
CA CYS A 100 7.82 -5.83 10.32
C CYS A 100 7.18 -7.22 10.35
N GLN A 101 7.64 -8.15 9.50
CA GLN A 101 7.20 -9.54 9.56
C GLN A 101 7.48 -10.16 10.92
N THR A 102 8.64 -9.83 11.51
CA THR A 102 9.01 -10.27 12.86
C THR A 102 8.16 -9.59 13.92
N ALA A 103 8.03 -8.25 13.87
CA ALA A 103 7.30 -7.47 14.86
C ALA A 103 5.81 -7.84 14.95
N CYS A 104 5.20 -8.16 13.81
CA CYS A 104 3.76 -8.48 13.74
C CYS A 104 3.46 -9.97 13.65
N SER A 105 4.48 -10.83 13.59
CA SER A 105 4.30 -12.27 13.34
C SER A 105 3.46 -12.58 12.09
N ASP A 106 3.63 -11.79 11.02
CA ASP A 106 2.84 -11.87 9.78
C ASP A 106 3.75 -11.71 8.55
N THR A 107 3.75 -12.69 7.63
CA THR A 107 4.58 -12.67 6.43
C THR A 107 4.21 -11.57 5.42
N ASN A 108 3.02 -11.00 5.53
CA ASN A 108 2.57 -9.90 4.69
C ASN A 108 2.90 -8.53 5.29
N ALA A 109 3.30 -8.46 6.56
CA ALA A 109 3.57 -7.19 7.21
C ALA A 109 4.69 -6.40 6.52
N HIS A 110 4.51 -5.08 6.47
CA HIS A 110 5.37 -4.12 5.80
C HIS A 110 5.51 -2.84 6.62
N MET A 111 6.47 -2.00 6.24
CA MET A 111 6.60 -0.65 6.78
C MET A 111 5.36 0.17 6.39
N CYS A 112 4.60 0.63 7.37
CA CYS A 112 3.36 1.35 7.13
C CYS A 112 3.56 2.54 6.19
N THR A 113 2.64 2.72 5.27
CA THR A 113 2.55 3.90 4.42
C THR A 113 1.93 5.08 5.17
N VAL A 114 2.12 6.29 4.65
CA VAL A 114 1.40 7.49 5.12
C VAL A 114 -0.12 7.26 5.18
N HIS A 115 -0.68 6.59 4.18
CA HIS A 115 -2.13 6.42 4.08
C HIS A 115 -2.67 5.46 5.15
N GLU A 116 -1.97 4.36 5.42
CA GLU A 116 -2.33 3.41 6.47
C GLU A 116 -2.27 4.08 7.84
N ILE A 117 -1.21 4.84 8.13
CA ILE A 117 -1.09 5.55 9.41
C ILE A 117 -2.14 6.65 9.57
N LEU A 118 -2.48 7.38 8.50
CA LEU A 118 -3.54 8.39 8.57
C LEU A 118 -4.87 7.78 9.03
N ILE A 119 -5.21 6.61 8.52
CA ILE A 119 -6.45 5.90 8.89
C ILE A 119 -6.41 5.47 10.35
N GLU A 120 -5.27 4.94 10.80
CA GLU A 120 -5.07 4.55 12.20
C GLU A 120 -5.22 5.73 13.15
N LEU A 121 -4.56 6.86 12.87
CA LEU A 121 -4.68 8.07 13.67
C LEU A 121 -6.12 8.62 13.67
N GLN A 122 -6.82 8.58 12.53
CA GLN A 122 -8.23 8.99 12.44
C GLN A 122 -9.17 8.08 13.24
N SER A 123 -8.82 6.80 13.39
CA SER A 123 -9.55 5.85 14.22
C SER A 123 -9.24 5.98 15.72
N GLY A 124 -8.28 6.83 16.10
CA GLY A 124 -7.86 7.04 17.48
C GLY A 124 -6.79 6.06 17.96
N THR A 125 -6.15 5.31 17.06
CA THR A 125 -5.03 4.42 17.41
C THR A 125 -3.86 5.24 17.96
N ASP A 126 -3.39 4.86 19.16
CA ASP A 126 -2.18 5.41 19.77
C ASP A 126 -0.95 4.67 19.22
N LEU A 127 -0.09 5.39 18.50
CA LEU A 127 1.17 4.85 17.96
C LEU A 127 2.28 4.85 19.02
N GLY A 128 2.10 5.52 20.15
CA GLY A 128 3.10 5.73 21.19
C GLY A 128 4.20 6.68 20.74
N THR A 129 5.45 6.19 20.75
CA THR A 129 6.62 6.98 20.33
C THR A 129 6.70 7.18 18.83
N THR A 130 7.51 8.15 18.40
CA THR A 130 7.83 8.41 16.99
C THR A 130 8.27 7.13 16.26
N LYS A 131 7.84 6.95 15.01
CA LYS A 131 8.17 5.79 14.17
C LYS A 131 8.51 6.15 12.74
N TRP A 132 9.43 5.42 12.11
CA TRP A 132 9.68 5.51 10.68
C TRP A 132 8.50 4.95 9.88
N ILE A 133 8.15 5.61 8.77
CA ILE A 133 7.08 5.19 7.85
C ILE A 133 7.56 5.23 6.39
N SER A 134 6.81 4.64 5.47
CA SER A 134 7.07 4.75 4.04
C SER A 134 6.24 5.88 3.42
N VAL A 135 6.88 6.76 2.64
CA VAL A 135 6.21 7.80 1.83
C VAL A 135 6.08 7.41 0.35
N GLY A 136 6.48 6.19 0.00
CA GLY A 136 6.61 5.76 -1.40
C GLY A 136 7.83 6.37 -2.10
N PHE A 137 8.27 5.75 -3.19
CA PHE A 137 9.44 6.20 -3.94
C PHE A 137 9.09 7.41 -4.81
N ASN A 138 9.65 8.59 -4.50
CA ASN A 138 9.47 9.80 -5.32
C ASN A 138 10.74 10.23 -6.07
N GLY A 139 11.70 9.31 -6.31
CA GLY A 139 12.96 9.62 -6.99
C GLY A 139 13.96 10.47 -6.18
N ALA A 140 13.50 11.21 -5.17
CA ALA A 140 14.34 11.98 -4.25
C ALA A 140 14.90 11.06 -3.16
N THR A 141 16.14 10.59 -3.33
CA THR A 141 16.84 9.72 -2.37
C THR A 141 17.04 10.36 -0.99
N TYR A 142 16.95 11.69 -0.90
CA TYR A 142 17.25 12.40 0.34
C TYR A 142 16.21 12.18 1.45
N PHE A 143 14.95 11.93 1.08
CA PHE A 143 13.84 11.94 2.02
C PHE A 143 13.54 10.61 2.68
N ASP A 144 14.20 9.50 2.31
CA ASP A 144 13.99 8.20 2.92
C ASP A 144 15.30 7.61 3.45
N CYS A 145 16.17 8.45 3.99
CA CYS A 145 17.50 8.02 4.43
C CYS A 145 18.29 7.31 3.32
N ASN A 146 18.28 7.85 2.09
CA ASN A 146 18.87 7.23 0.91
C ASN A 146 18.38 5.78 0.73
N ARG A 147 17.06 5.58 0.69
CA ARG A 147 16.41 4.26 0.62
C ARG A 147 16.71 3.37 1.82
N TRP A 148 16.77 4.00 2.98
CA TRP A 148 17.08 3.40 4.27
C TRP A 148 18.46 2.75 4.32
N THR A 149 19.45 3.37 3.67
CA THR A 149 20.84 2.86 3.59
C THR A 149 21.86 3.78 4.27
N THR A 150 21.42 4.88 4.88
CA THR A 150 22.31 5.82 5.58
C THR A 150 21.84 6.12 7.00
N SER A 151 22.81 6.26 7.90
CA SER A 151 22.60 6.71 9.28
C SER A 151 23.18 8.09 9.54
N THR A 152 23.57 8.82 8.49
CA THR A 152 24.17 10.15 8.61
C THR A 152 23.12 11.19 9.02
N ALA A 153 23.53 12.20 9.79
CA ALA A 153 22.60 13.21 10.32
C ALA A 153 22.06 14.19 9.27
N GLY A 154 22.70 14.27 8.09
CA GLY A 154 22.27 15.15 7.00
C GLY A 154 20.93 14.72 6.39
N PRO A 155 20.87 13.54 5.74
CA PRO A 155 19.62 12.98 5.23
C PRO A 155 18.56 12.85 6.33
N VAL A 156 17.30 12.98 5.93
CA VAL A 156 16.15 12.82 6.81
C VAL A 156 15.26 11.68 6.32
N GLY A 157 14.53 11.06 7.23
CA GLY A 157 13.50 10.08 6.93
C GLY A 157 12.12 10.58 7.37
N PRO A 158 11.03 10.13 6.73
CA PRO A 158 9.68 10.40 7.20
C PRO A 158 9.41 9.58 8.46
N ALA A 159 8.88 10.25 9.46
CA ALA A 159 8.41 9.62 10.66
C ALA A 159 7.01 10.13 11.03
N VAL A 160 6.37 9.42 11.95
CA VAL A 160 5.05 9.76 12.48
C VAL A 160 5.07 9.70 13.99
N LEU A 161 4.28 10.57 14.61
CA LEU A 161 3.87 10.48 16.01
C LEU A 161 2.37 10.77 16.12
N ASN A 162 1.80 10.66 17.32
CA ASN A 162 0.35 10.82 17.52
C ASN A 162 -0.23 12.18 17.07
N THR A 163 0.60 13.22 16.98
CA THR A 163 0.15 14.56 16.53
C THR A 163 0.40 14.83 15.06
N GLY A 164 1.00 13.90 14.31
CA GLY A 164 1.17 14.01 12.86
C GLY A 164 2.52 13.54 12.34
N PHE A 165 2.81 13.95 11.09
CA PHE A 165 4.02 13.58 10.36
C PHE A 165 5.16 14.54 10.64
N VAL A 166 6.36 13.98 10.78
CA VAL A 166 7.61 14.72 11.01
C VAL A 166 8.72 14.17 10.12
N SER A 167 9.82 14.90 10.04
CA SER A 167 11.07 14.39 9.45
C SER A 167 12.12 14.33 10.54
N ASN A 168 12.81 13.19 10.64
CA ASN A 168 13.88 13.01 11.62
C ASN A 168 15.20 12.73 10.90
N ALA A 169 16.30 13.19 11.50
CA ALA A 169 17.64 12.88 11.01
C ALA A 169 17.84 11.36 10.98
N CYS A 170 18.47 10.83 9.93
CA CYS A 170 18.68 9.40 9.78
C CYS A 170 19.63 8.79 10.83
N SER A 171 20.32 9.61 11.62
CA SER A 171 21.07 9.16 12.81
C SER A 171 20.17 8.85 14.01
N SER A 172 18.88 9.21 13.98
CA SER A 172 17.95 9.05 15.11
C SER A 172 17.57 7.59 15.32
N SER A 173 17.57 7.13 16.57
CA SER A 173 17.11 5.78 16.93
C SER A 173 15.59 5.75 17.07
N ILE A 174 14.91 5.25 16.04
CA ILE A 174 13.44 5.29 15.91
C ILE A 174 12.97 3.91 15.40
N PRO A 175 11.94 3.28 15.98
CA PRO A 175 11.40 2.03 15.48
C PRO A 175 10.64 2.22 14.17
N VAL A 176 10.50 1.15 13.37
CA VAL A 176 9.69 1.15 12.15
C VAL A 176 8.23 0.88 12.51
N ALA A 177 7.30 1.69 11.99
CA ALA A 177 5.86 1.40 12.10
C ALA A 177 5.51 0.25 11.14
N CYS A 178 4.82 -0.77 11.65
CA CYS A 178 4.52 -1.98 10.90
C CYS A 178 3.02 -2.17 10.73
N CYS A 179 2.61 -2.45 9.49
CA CYS A 179 1.24 -2.65 9.06
C CYS A 179 1.10 -4.02 8.39
N ARG A 180 -0.09 -4.62 8.44
CA ARG A 180 -0.43 -5.92 7.82
C ARG A 180 -1.63 -5.81 6.89
#